data_AF-A0A1F9B3J1-F1
#
_entry.id   AF-A0A1F9B3J1-F1
#
_cell.length_a   1.000
_cell.length_b   1.000
_cell.length_c   1.000
_cell.angle_alpha   90.00
_cell.angle_beta   90.00
_cell.angle_gamma   90.00
#
_symmetry.space_group_name_H-M   'P 1'
#
loop_
_entity.id
_entity.type
_entity.pdbx_description
1 polymer ?
#
loop_
_entity_poly.entity_id
_entity_poly.type
_entity_poly.pdbx_seq_one_letter_code
_entity_poly.pdbx_strand_id
1 'polypeptide(L)'
;MPAVALLAPHVEGTDNEKCVLSNIQELPEDVLSYIRKMVPTFKVKFSKTVKEKYFANTCPACGVLSGDFFLHSEPGAPFFPTTEDEAKNLFITEIPLSNDIKVSAARGMGVGDLILSHARKIP
;
A
#
# COMPACT_ATOMS: atom_id res chain seq x y z
N MET A 1 9.90 6.54 -9.01
CA MET A 1 8.70 5.97 -9.66
C MET A 1 7.57 6.08 -8.65
N PRO A 2 6.39 6.61 -9.01
CA PRO A 2 5.26 6.65 -8.08
C PRO A 2 4.85 5.20 -7.75
N ALA A 3 4.90 4.88 -6.47
CA ALA A 3 4.40 3.64 -5.90
C ALA A 3 3.40 3.99 -4.80
N VAL A 4 2.42 3.13 -4.59
CA VAL A 4 1.38 3.30 -3.59
C VAL A 4 1.25 2.03 -2.74
N ALA A 5 0.95 2.23 -1.46
CA ALA A 5 0.48 1.20 -0.54
C ALA A 5 -0.80 1.70 0.12
N LEU A 6 -1.63 0.77 0.59
CA LEU A 6 -2.81 1.10 1.39
C LEU A 6 -2.44 0.94 2.86
N LEU A 7 -2.73 1.96 3.67
CA LEU A 7 -2.68 1.88 5.12
C LEU A 7 -4.11 1.78 5.65
N ALA A 8 -4.43 0.66 6.28
CA ALA A 8 -5.72 0.41 6.92
C ALA A 8 -5.60 0.74 8.42
N PRO A 9 -6.12 1.89 8.87
CA PRO A 9 -5.99 2.30 10.27
C PRO A 9 -6.83 1.46 11.24
N HIS A 10 -7.85 0.79 10.71
CA HIS A 10 -8.74 -0.10 11.45
C HIS A 10 -8.88 -1.39 10.65
N VAL A 11 -8.49 -2.52 11.25
CA VAL A 11 -8.64 -3.85 10.67
C VAL A 11 -9.31 -4.75 11.70
N GLU A 12 -10.34 -5.48 11.29
CA GLU A 12 -11.02 -6.43 12.16
C GLU A 12 -10.04 -7.51 12.64
N GLY A 13 -10.07 -7.80 13.95
CA GLY A 13 -9.26 -8.85 14.55
C GLY A 13 -7.77 -8.49 14.72
N THR A 14 -7.41 -7.20 14.78
CA THR A 14 -6.02 -6.76 14.97
C THR A 14 -5.78 -5.89 16.21
N ASP A 15 -6.64 -5.91 17.22
CA ASP A 15 -6.50 -5.10 18.45
C ASP A 15 -6.20 -3.59 18.19
N ASN A 16 -6.79 -3.03 17.13
CA ASN A 16 -6.57 -1.66 16.62
C ASN A 16 -5.19 -1.39 16.00
N GLU A 17 -4.45 -2.43 15.61
CA GLU A 17 -3.22 -2.30 14.83
C GLU A 17 -3.49 -1.68 13.45
N LYS A 18 -2.66 -0.71 13.10
CA LYS A 18 -2.67 -0.03 11.79
C LYS A 18 -1.85 -0.86 10.81
N CYS A 19 -2.54 -1.47 9.85
CA CYS A 19 -1.91 -2.41 8.93
C CYS A 19 -1.56 -1.73 7.61
N VAL A 20 -0.31 -1.88 7.15
CA VAL A 20 0.04 -1.59 5.76
C VAL A 20 -0.24 -2.84 4.94
N LEU A 21 -1.07 -2.71 3.90
CA LEU A 21 -1.50 -3.83 3.09
C LEU A 21 -0.49 -4.10 1.96
N SER A 22 -0.22 -5.37 1.71
CA SER A 22 0.59 -5.88 0.60
C SER A 22 -0.06 -7.12 0.01
N ASN A 23 0.45 -7.59 -1.13
CA ASN A 23 -0.08 -8.74 -1.87
C ASN A 23 -1.61 -8.68 -2.03
N ILE A 24 -2.16 -7.50 -2.36
CA ILE A 24 -3.60 -7.26 -2.41
C ILE A 24 -4.20 -8.07 -3.57
N GLN A 25 -5.03 -9.05 -3.25
CA GLN A 25 -5.68 -9.94 -4.22
C GLN A 25 -7.05 -9.38 -4.65
N GLU A 26 -7.79 -8.77 -3.73
CA GLU A 26 -9.12 -8.22 -3.98
C GLU A 26 -9.25 -6.83 -3.35
N LEU A 27 -9.82 -5.90 -4.12
CA LEU A 27 -10.04 -4.52 -3.72
C LEU A 27 -11.36 -4.01 -4.34
N PRO A 28 -12.19 -3.25 -3.60
CA PRO A 28 -13.38 -2.62 -4.18
C PRO A 28 -13.03 -1.68 -5.34
N GLU A 29 -13.90 -1.61 -6.34
CA GLU A 29 -13.64 -0.86 -7.58
C GLU A 29 -13.56 0.65 -7.35
N ASP A 30 -14.33 1.20 -6.42
CA ASP A 30 -14.31 2.62 -6.05
C ASP A 30 -12.96 3.01 -5.43
N VAL A 31 -12.42 2.18 -4.53
CA VAL A 31 -11.09 2.33 -3.94
C VAL A 31 -10.01 2.24 -5.03
N LEU A 32 -10.10 1.23 -5.89
CA LEU A 32 -9.17 1.03 -7.00
C LEU A 32 -9.19 2.23 -7.98
N SER A 33 -10.37 2.73 -8.30
CA SER A 33 -10.57 3.90 -9.16
C SER A 33 -9.96 5.15 -8.54
N TYR A 34 -10.16 5.36 -7.24
CA TYR A 34 -9.53 6.47 -6.51
C TYR A 34 -8.01 6.39 -6.58
N ILE A 35 -7.42 5.23 -6.27
CA ILE A 35 -5.96 5.02 -6.35
C ILE A 35 -5.45 5.29 -7.77
N ARG A 36 -6.12 4.77 -8.80
CA ARG A 36 -5.69 4.90 -10.19
C ARG A 36 -5.77 6.31 -10.75
N LYS A 37 -6.55 7.21 -10.17
CA LYS A 37 -6.50 8.65 -10.51
C LYS A 37 -5.14 9.25 -10.20
N MET A 38 -4.47 8.77 -9.14
CA MET A 38 -3.14 9.25 -8.72
C MET A 38 -2.01 8.38 -9.27
N VAL A 39 -2.19 7.06 -9.26
CA VAL A 39 -1.19 6.08 -9.69
C VAL A 39 -1.83 5.11 -10.70
N PRO A 40 -1.99 5.50 -11.98
CA PRO A 40 -2.62 4.68 -13.02
C PRO A 40 -1.90 3.35 -13.29
N THR A 41 -0.65 3.24 -12.84
CA THR A 41 0.18 2.04 -12.99
C THR A 41 -0.05 0.99 -11.90
N PHE A 42 -0.90 1.27 -10.90
CA PHE A 42 -1.32 0.28 -9.92
C PHE A 42 -2.37 -0.68 -10.51
N LYS A 43 -1.95 -1.91 -10.81
CA LYS A 43 -2.79 -2.87 -11.57
C LYS A 43 -2.43 -4.32 -11.28
N VAL A 44 -3.38 -5.21 -11.58
CA VAL A 44 -3.19 -6.64 -11.42
C VAL A 44 -2.05 -7.13 -12.32
N LYS A 45 -1.06 -7.79 -11.72
CA LYS A 45 0.06 -8.43 -12.41
C LYS A 45 0.31 -9.80 -11.83
N PHE A 46 0.72 -10.74 -12.68
CA PHE A 46 1.25 -12.02 -12.25
C PHE A 46 2.72 -11.85 -11.84
N SER A 47 3.07 -12.25 -10.62
CA SER A 47 4.45 -12.33 -10.16
C SER A 47 4.98 -13.74 -10.38
N LYS A 48 6.11 -13.85 -11.08
CA LYS A 48 6.77 -15.14 -11.29
C LYS A 48 7.40 -15.68 -10.00
N THR A 49 7.79 -14.80 -9.08
CA THR A 49 8.44 -15.16 -7.82
C THR A 49 7.46 -15.79 -6.84
N VAL A 50 6.29 -15.16 -6.63
CA VAL A 50 5.25 -15.69 -5.72
C VAL A 50 4.22 -16.58 -6.42
N LYS A 51 4.26 -16.67 -7.76
CA LYS A 51 3.36 -17.47 -8.61
C LYS A 51 1.87 -17.15 -8.46
N GLU A 52 1.55 -15.89 -8.16
CA GLU A 52 0.19 -15.40 -7.96
C GLU A 52 -0.05 -14.07 -8.67
N LYS A 53 -1.32 -13.69 -8.81
CA LYS A 53 -1.74 -12.37 -9.28
C LYS A 53 -2.16 -11.52 -8.10
N TYR A 54 -1.71 -10.26 -8.08
CA TYR A 54 -2.13 -9.26 -7.11
C TYR A 54 -2.06 -7.87 -7.73
N PHE A 55 -2.70 -6.89 -7.10
CA PHE A 55 -2.56 -5.49 -7.45
C PHE A 55 -1.16 -5.01 -7.11
N ALA A 56 -0.35 -4.76 -8.14
CA ALA A 56 1.05 -4.41 -8.00
C ALA A 56 1.30 -2.98 -8.46
N ASN A 57 2.31 -2.35 -7.85
CA ASN A 57 2.97 -1.19 -8.42
C ASN A 57 3.72 -1.61 -9.69
N THR A 58 3.60 -0.84 -10.77
CA THR A 58 4.31 -1.14 -12.02
C THR A 58 5.05 0.08 -12.57
N CYS A 59 6.17 -0.19 -13.23
CA CYS A 59 6.94 0.86 -13.89
C CYS A 59 6.12 1.51 -15.01
N PRO A 60 5.97 2.86 -15.02
CA PRO A 60 5.24 3.55 -16.08
C PRO A 60 5.91 3.41 -17.46
N ALA A 61 7.22 3.20 -17.51
CA ALA A 61 7.97 3.09 -18.77
C ALA A 61 7.91 1.68 -19.38
N CYS A 62 8.17 0.64 -18.58
CA CYS A 62 8.28 -0.74 -19.10
C CYS A 62 7.16 -1.68 -18.62
N GLY A 63 6.34 -1.28 -17.66
CA GLY A 63 5.23 -2.08 -17.14
C GLY A 63 5.64 -3.29 -16.29
N VAL A 64 6.93 -3.42 -15.95
CA VAL A 64 7.44 -4.43 -15.01
C VAL A 64 6.87 -4.18 -13.62
N LEU A 65 6.53 -5.26 -12.90
CA LEU A 65 6.07 -5.17 -11.52
C LEU A 65 7.22 -4.79 -10.58
N SER A 66 6.93 -3.94 -9.62
CA SER A 66 7.75 -3.75 -8.43
C SER A 66 7.25 -4.72 -7.37
N GLY A 67 8.07 -5.71 -7.04
CA GLY A 67 7.66 -6.78 -6.13
C GLY A 67 7.45 -6.27 -4.72
N ASP A 68 6.34 -6.66 -4.11
CA ASP A 68 5.95 -6.22 -2.76
C ASP A 68 6.99 -6.55 -1.68
N PHE A 69 7.80 -7.60 -1.87
CA PHE A 69 8.93 -7.89 -0.99
C PHE A 69 9.87 -6.68 -0.81
N PHE A 70 10.30 -6.06 -1.91
CA PHE A 70 11.19 -4.91 -1.90
C PHE A 70 10.50 -3.60 -1.48
N LEU A 71 9.17 -3.60 -1.42
CA LEU A 71 8.38 -2.44 -1.04
C LEU A 71 7.98 -2.49 0.44
N HIS A 72 7.76 -3.68 1.00
CA HIS A 72 7.10 -3.87 2.29
C HIS A 72 7.84 -4.76 3.29
N SER A 73 8.83 -5.56 2.87
CA SER A 73 9.36 -6.66 3.72
C SER A 73 10.72 -6.39 4.33
N GLU A 74 11.44 -5.36 3.87
CA GLU A 74 12.79 -5.05 4.37
C GLU A 74 12.81 -3.72 5.14
N PRO A 75 13.47 -3.64 6.30
CA PRO A 75 13.73 -2.38 6.99
C PRO A 75 14.29 -1.30 6.05
N GLY A 76 13.66 -0.12 6.02
CA GLY A 76 14.03 0.99 5.14
C GLY A 76 13.47 0.88 3.71
N ALA A 77 12.70 -0.18 3.40
CA ALA A 77 11.91 -0.22 2.18
C ALA A 77 10.86 0.91 2.17
N PRO A 78 10.38 1.35 0.99
CA PRO A 78 9.46 2.48 0.89
C PRO A 78 8.25 2.42 1.83
N PHE A 79 7.65 1.24 2.02
CA PHE A 79 6.50 1.04 2.90
C PHE A 79 6.82 0.25 4.16
N PHE A 80 8.10 0.18 4.53
CA PHE A 80 8.60 -0.27 5.82
C PHE A 80 9.64 0.73 6.35
N PRO A 81 9.23 1.98 6.64
CA PRO A 81 10.11 2.94 7.28
C PRO A 81 10.47 2.47 8.69
N THR A 82 11.71 2.71 9.08
CA THR A 82 12.26 2.45 10.41
C THR A 82 12.61 3.71 11.17
N THR A 83 12.58 4.86 10.49
CA THR A 83 12.85 6.16 11.08
C THR A 83 11.78 7.19 10.70
N GLU A 84 11.66 8.25 11.49
CA GLU A 84 10.77 9.36 11.16
C GLU A 84 11.13 10.02 9.82
N ASP A 85 12.42 10.14 9.50
CA ASP A 85 12.87 10.80 8.28
C ASP A 85 12.54 9.98 7.03
N GLU A 86 12.59 8.65 7.12
CA GLU A 86 12.06 7.76 6.10
C GLU A 86 10.55 7.95 5.93
N ALA A 87 9.79 7.99 7.03
CA ALA A 87 8.34 8.21 6.99
C ALA A 87 7.97 9.60 6.43
N LYS A 88 8.75 10.65 6.71
CA LYS A 88 8.59 12.01 6.14
C LYS A 88 8.79 12.07 4.62
N ASN A 89 9.37 11.04 4.00
CA ASN A 89 9.47 10.96 2.54
C ASN A 89 8.19 10.43 1.88
N LEU A 90 7.24 9.91 2.67
CA LEU A 90 5.96 9.44 2.19
C LEU A 90 4.95 10.59 2.10
N PHE A 91 4.04 10.44 1.15
CA PHE A 91 2.83 11.23 1.05
C PHE A 91 1.62 10.35 1.38
N ILE A 92 0.63 10.90 2.07
CA ILE A 92 -0.57 10.19 2.47
C ILE A 92 -1.82 11.03 2.21
N THR A 93 -2.86 10.40 1.71
CA THR A 93 -4.20 10.98 1.58
C THR A 93 -5.24 9.94 2.01
N GLU A 94 -6.38 10.42 2.50
CA GLU A 94 -7.48 9.58 2.93
C GLU A 94 -8.38 9.26 1.74
N ILE A 95 -8.72 7.98 1.59
CA ILE A 95 -9.71 7.56 0.60
C ILE A 95 -11.08 7.87 1.20
N PRO A 96 -11.94 8.65 0.53
CA PRO A 96 -13.27 9.00 1.04
C PRO A 96 -14.20 7.78 0.94
N LEU A 97 -14.17 6.93 1.97
CA LEU A 97 -15.04 5.75 2.08
C LEU A 97 -16.35 6.13 2.76
N SER A 98 -17.47 5.63 2.24
CA SER A 98 -18.78 5.82 2.88
C SER A 98 -19.08 4.76 3.95
N ASN A 99 -18.44 3.60 3.85
CA ASN A 99 -18.61 2.45 4.74
C ASN A 99 -17.31 1.66 4.83
N ASP A 100 -17.25 0.71 5.75
CA ASP A 100 -16.18 -0.29 5.80
C ASP A 100 -16.11 -1.08 4.49
N ILE A 101 -14.89 -1.48 4.12
CA ILE A 101 -14.61 -2.22 2.90
C ILE A 101 -14.02 -3.59 3.20
N LYS A 102 -14.24 -4.52 2.28
CA LYS A 102 -13.57 -5.83 2.29
C LYS A 102 -12.38 -5.80 1.36
N VAL A 103 -11.23 -6.24 1.86
CA VAL A 103 -9.97 -6.32 1.12
C VAL A 103 -9.33 -7.68 1.41
N SER A 104 -8.92 -8.40 0.37
CA SER A 104 -8.09 -9.61 0.52
C SER A 104 -6.63 -9.22 0.30
N ALA A 105 -5.81 -9.29 1.36
CA ALA A 105 -4.42 -8.84 1.34
C ALA A 105 -3.60 -9.46 2.49
N ALA A 106 -2.28 -9.40 2.36
CA ALA A 106 -1.37 -9.57 3.49
C ALA A 106 -1.34 -8.29 4.35
N ARG A 107 -0.97 -8.43 5.62
CA ARG A 107 -0.96 -7.36 6.63
C ARG A 107 0.45 -7.19 7.18
N GLY A 108 1.04 -6.01 7.00
CA GLY A 108 2.24 -5.57 7.70
C GLY A 108 1.87 -4.71 8.91
N MET A 109 2.38 -5.04 10.09
CA MET A 109 2.10 -4.36 11.36
C MET A 109 3.35 -3.63 11.88
N GLY A 110 3.20 -2.75 12.87
CA GLY A 110 4.31 -2.08 13.57
C GLY A 110 4.86 -0.82 12.90
N VAL A 111 4.52 -0.55 11.63
CA VAL A 111 4.94 0.67 10.92
C VAL A 111 3.81 1.69 10.70
N GLY A 112 2.55 1.27 10.89
CA GLY A 112 1.39 2.11 10.57
C GLY A 112 1.37 3.40 11.38
N ASP A 113 1.68 3.34 12.68
CA ASP A 113 1.76 4.53 13.54
C ASP A 113 2.85 5.51 13.10
N LEU A 114 4.02 4.99 12.74
CA LEU A 114 5.14 5.80 12.27
C LEU A 114 4.76 6.53 10.97
N ILE A 115 4.13 5.83 10.03
CA ILE A 115 3.67 6.43 8.77
C ILE A 115 2.60 7.50 9.06
N LEU A 116 1.56 7.19 9.83
CA LEU A 116 0.48 8.14 10.11
C LEU A 116 0.96 9.41 10.83
N SER A 117 1.97 9.28 11.69
CA SER A 117 2.48 10.40 12.49
C SER A 117 3.39 11.35 11.70
N HIS A 118 4.09 10.84 10.69
CA HIS A 118 5.18 11.59 10.04
C HIS A 118 5.06 11.75 8.53
N ALA A 119 4.23 10.97 7.84
CA ALA A 119 4.01 11.14 6.41
C ALA A 119 3.36 12.49 6.09
N ARG A 120 3.70 13.05 4.93
CA ARG A 120 3.20 14.35 4.48
C ARG A 120 1.78 14.18 3.95
N LYS A 121 0.81 14.80 4.62
CA LYS A 121 -0.58 14.80 4.15
C LYS A 121 -0.69 15.58 2.84
N ILE A 122 -1.38 15.00 1.86
CA ILE A 122 -1.74 15.66 0.60
C ILE A 122 -3.28 15.72 0.49
N PRO A 123 -3.83 16.69 -0.25
CA PRO A 123 -5.27 16.82 -0.47
C PRO A 123 -5.92 15.60 -1.14
#